data_AF-A0A0R0C394-F1
#
_entry.id   AF-A0A0R0C394-F1
#
_cell.length_a   1.000
_cell.length_b   1.000
_cell.length_c   1.000
_cell.angle_alpha   90.00
_cell.angle_beta   90.00
_cell.angle_gamma   90.00
#
_symmetry.space_group_name_H-M   'P 1'
#
loop_
_entity.id
_entity.type
_entity.pdbx_description
1 polymer ?
#
loop_
_entity_poly.entity_id
_entity_poly.type
_entity_poly.pdbx_seq_one_letter_code
_entity_poly.pdbx_strand_id
1 'polypeptide(L)'
;MNLVPRGVTLEEPVLFFYNKGSLVRTVTLGDLYTHKSQMRLTVSHLSWAHIPGINQENQLVVTLADGRTVAFAANTGRVQPLVSDASD
;
A
#
# COMPACT_ATOMS: atom_id res chain seq x y z
N MET A 1 -3.34 11.04 0.48
CA MET A 1 -2.56 10.75 -0.74
C MET A 1 -1.13 10.55 -0.31
N ASN A 2 -0.48 9.47 -0.72
CA ASN A 2 0.88 9.12 -0.33
C ASN A 2 1.83 9.36 -1.49
N LEU A 3 2.93 10.06 -1.20
CA LEU A 3 3.87 10.57 -2.20
C LEU A 3 5.26 9.99 -1.99
N VAL A 4 5.99 9.80 -3.09
CA VAL A 4 7.42 9.45 -3.11
C VAL A 4 8.17 10.37 -4.08
N PRO A 5 9.49 10.58 -3.91
CA PRO A 5 10.28 11.40 -4.82
C PRO A 5 10.23 10.89 -6.27
N ARG A 6 10.35 11.77 -7.26
CA ARG A 6 10.33 11.38 -8.69
C ARG A 6 11.45 10.42 -9.10
N GLY A 7 12.61 10.55 -8.44
CA GLY A 7 13.78 9.72 -8.68
C GLY A 7 13.75 8.35 -8.02
N VAL A 8 12.67 8.01 -7.29
CA VAL A 8 12.54 6.74 -6.57
C VAL A 8 12.72 5.54 -7.48
N THR A 9 13.20 4.43 -6.92
CA THR A 9 13.28 3.13 -7.60
C THR A 9 12.16 2.20 -7.09
N LEU A 10 11.98 1.02 -7.70
CA LEU A 10 10.93 0.11 -7.25
C LEU A 10 11.29 -0.60 -5.93
N GLU A 11 12.55 -0.57 -5.52
CA GLU A 11 13.03 -1.15 -4.27
C GLU A 11 12.67 -0.29 -3.04
N GLU A 12 12.11 0.91 -3.23
CA GLU A 12 11.73 1.82 -2.15
C GLU A 12 10.70 1.18 -1.22
N PRO A 13 11.00 1.03 0.08
CA PRO A 13 10.04 0.63 1.10
C PRO A 13 8.94 1.68 1.29
N VAL A 14 7.68 1.27 1.19
CA VAL A 14 6.53 2.18 1.35
C VAL A 14 5.54 1.77 2.43
N LEU A 15 5.58 0.51 2.88
CA LEU A 15 4.83 0.05 4.05
C LEU A 15 5.70 -0.84 4.94
N PHE A 16 5.55 -0.67 6.24
CA PHE A 16 6.20 -1.48 7.27
C PHE A 16 5.14 -2.05 8.19
N PHE A 17 5.12 -3.38 8.31
CA PHE A 17 4.20 -4.09 9.19
C PHE A 17 4.95 -4.58 10.41
N TYR A 18 4.44 -4.21 11.58
CA TYR A 18 5.00 -4.60 12.87
C TYR A 18 4.01 -5.48 13.63
N ASN A 19 4.53 -6.48 14.33
CA ASN A 19 3.77 -7.29 15.27
C ASN A 19 4.53 -7.35 16.59
N LYS A 20 3.90 -6.88 17.67
CA LYS A 20 4.52 -6.78 19.02
C LYS A 20 5.91 -6.14 19.00
N GLY A 21 6.05 -5.03 18.27
CA GLY A 21 7.29 -4.27 18.15
C GLY A 21 8.34 -4.85 17.20
N SER A 22 8.12 -6.04 16.62
CA SER A 22 9.02 -6.64 15.63
C SER A 22 8.55 -6.37 14.21
N LEU A 23 9.44 -5.93 13.31
CA LEU A 23 9.14 -5.81 11.89
C LEU A 23 8.93 -7.21 11.29
N VAL A 24 7.74 -7.46 10.75
CA VAL A 24 7.37 -8.76 10.16
C VAL A 24 7.30 -8.74 8.65
N ARG A 25 7.04 -7.57 8.05
CA ARG A 25 7.07 -7.39 6.60
C ARG A 25 7.36 -5.97 6.20
N THR A 26 8.16 -5.83 5.16
CA THR A 26 8.31 -4.59 4.38
C THR A 26 7.66 -4.81 3.02
N VAL A 27 6.92 -3.82 2.55
CA VAL A 27 6.39 -3.78 1.18
C VAL A 27 7.08 -2.64 0.45
N THR A 28 7.63 -2.98 -0.71
CA THR A 28 8.29 -2.04 -1.62
C THR A 28 7.34 -1.59 -2.72
N LEU A 29 7.72 -0.56 -3.47
CA LEU A 29 6.98 -0.19 -4.68
C LEU A 29 6.93 -1.32 -5.71
N GLY A 30 7.97 -2.16 -5.80
CA GLY A 30 8.08 -3.30 -6.71
C GLY A 30 7.14 -4.45 -6.37
N ASP A 31 6.75 -4.58 -5.10
CA ASP A 31 5.68 -5.51 -4.69
C ASP A 31 4.30 -5.07 -5.20
N LEU A 32 4.12 -3.77 -5.48
CA LEU A 32 2.84 -3.17 -5.87
C LEU A 32 2.77 -2.88 -7.37
N TYR A 33 3.89 -2.54 -8.00
CA TYR A 33 4.00 -2.07 -9.37
C TYR A 33 5.14 -2.75 -10.12
N THR A 34 4.93 -3.05 -11.39
CA THR A 34 5.98 -3.55 -12.29
C THR A 34 6.77 -2.39 -12.92
N HIS A 35 6.12 -1.24 -13.13
CA HIS A 35 6.73 -0.05 -13.73
C HIS A 35 6.31 1.24 -13.01
N LYS A 36 7.24 2.19 -12.89
CA LYS A 36 6.98 3.49 -12.25
C LYS A 36 5.91 4.32 -12.95
N SER A 37 5.70 4.10 -14.25
CA SER A 37 4.66 4.76 -15.05
C SER A 37 3.23 4.42 -14.61
N GLN A 38 3.05 3.37 -13.81
CA GLN A 38 1.75 3.04 -13.20
C GLN A 38 1.39 3.97 -12.03
N MET A 39 2.36 4.70 -11.48
CA MET A 39 2.13 5.72 -10.47
C MET A 39 1.72 7.05 -11.11
N ARG A 40 0.98 7.88 -10.37
CA ARG A 40 0.49 9.16 -10.89
C ARG A 40 1.49 10.27 -10.62
N LEU A 41 1.99 10.91 -11.68
CA LEU A 41 2.82 12.11 -11.56
C LEU A 41 2.03 13.27 -10.97
N THR A 42 2.61 13.95 -9.98
CA THR A 42 2.20 15.25 -9.47
C THR A 42 3.23 16.30 -9.87
N VAL A 43 3.03 17.56 -9.46
CA VAL A 43 3.96 18.66 -9.82
C VAL A 43 5.41 18.35 -9.43
N SER A 44 5.64 17.69 -8.29
CA SER A 44 6.99 17.42 -7.77
C SER A 44 7.27 15.98 -7.35
N HIS A 45 6.25 15.11 -7.29
CA HIS A 45 6.35 13.76 -6.72
C HIS A 45 5.61 12.72 -7.58
N LEU A 46 5.76 11.44 -7.25
CA LEU A 46 4.86 10.38 -7.70
C LEU A 46 3.88 10.06 -6.57
N SER A 47 2.59 10.11 -6.87
CA SER A 47 1.54 9.55 -6.02
C SER A 47 1.42 8.07 -6.28
N TRP A 48 1.57 7.27 -5.23
CA TRP A 48 1.58 5.81 -5.33
C TRP A 48 0.38 5.14 -4.64
N ALA A 49 -0.26 5.79 -3.67
CA ALA A 49 -1.47 5.24 -3.05
C ALA A 49 -2.33 6.28 -2.34
N HIS A 50 -3.57 5.90 -2.07
CA HIS A 50 -4.43 6.44 -1.03
C HIS A 50 -4.70 5.34 0.01
N ILE A 51 -4.47 5.64 1.28
CA ILE A 51 -4.59 4.68 2.38
C ILE A 51 -5.54 5.28 3.41
N PRO A 52 -6.81 4.86 3.46
CA PRO A 52 -7.79 5.39 4.42
C PRO A 52 -7.51 4.91 5.86
N GLY A 53 -6.85 3.76 6.03
CA GLY A 53 -6.53 3.19 7.33
C GLY A 53 -6.75 1.68 7.37
N ILE A 54 -6.88 1.16 8.60
CA ILE A 54 -7.23 -0.24 8.89
C ILE A 54 -8.75 -0.32 9.06
N ASN A 55 -9.41 -1.28 8.41
CA ASN A 55 -10.85 -1.52 8.56
C ASN A 55 -11.18 -2.38 9.80
N GLN A 56 -12.46 -2.67 10.03
CA GLN A 56 -12.93 -3.45 11.18
C GLN A 56 -12.40 -4.90 11.18
N GLU A 57 -12.16 -5.45 9.98
CA GLU A 57 -11.60 -6.78 9.74
C GLU A 57 -10.06 -6.83 9.89
N ASN A 58 -9.47 -5.80 10.52
CA ASN A 58 -8.02 -5.69 10.75
C ASN A 58 -7.19 -5.77 9.46
N GLN A 59 -7.73 -5.23 8.36
CA GLN A 59 -7.06 -5.13 7.06
C GLN A 59 -6.62 -3.69 6.78
N LEU A 60 -5.35 -3.48 6.47
CA LEU A 60 -4.88 -2.24 5.86
C LEU A 60 -5.32 -2.23 4.39
N VAL A 61 -6.26 -1.35 4.05
CA VAL A 61 -6.76 -1.20 2.68
C VAL A 61 -5.93 -0.14 1.97
N VAL A 62 -5.36 -0.49 0.83
CA VAL A 62 -4.49 0.39 0.03
C VAL A 62 -5.07 0.50 -1.37
N THR A 63 -5.52 1.70 -1.74
CA THR A 63 -5.91 2.00 -3.12
C THR A 63 -4.70 2.55 -3.87
N LEU A 64 -4.18 1.77 -4.80
CA LEU A 64 -3.06 2.13 -5.65
C LEU A 64 -3.43 3.26 -6.62
N ALA A 65 -2.43 3.99 -7.10
CA ALA A 65 -2.60 5.10 -8.03
C ALA A 65 -3.16 4.66 -9.40
N ASP A 66 -3.01 3.40 -9.76
CA ASP A 66 -3.60 2.79 -10.96
C ASP A 66 -5.05 2.29 -10.75
N GLY A 67 -5.63 2.53 -9.57
CA GLY A 67 -7.01 2.18 -9.24
C GLY A 67 -7.20 0.79 -8.65
N ARG A 68 -6.17 -0.07 -8.61
CA ARG A 68 -6.26 -1.36 -7.93
C ARG A 68 -6.35 -1.18 -6.41
N THR A 69 -7.12 -2.03 -5.76
CA THR A 69 -7.17 -2.11 -4.28
C THR A 69 -6.45 -3.36 -3.82
N VAL A 70 -5.56 -3.21 -2.84
CA VAL A 70 -4.86 -4.30 -2.17
C VAL A 70 -5.18 -4.24 -0.69
N ALA A 71 -5.59 -5.37 -0.12
CA ALA A 71 -5.82 -5.51 1.32
C ALA A 71 -4.69 -6.33 1.95
N PHE A 72 -4.11 -5.80 3.02
CA PHE A 72 -3.08 -6.47 3.80
C PHE A 72 -3.60 -6.80 5.20
N ALA A 73 -3.39 -8.02 5.68
CA ALA A 73 -3.61 -8.35 7.10
C ALA A 73 -2.67 -7.51 7.97
N ALA A 74 -3.19 -6.63 8.83
CA ALA A 74 -2.37 -5.64 9.54
C ALA A 74 -1.31 -6.27 10.48
N ASN A 75 -1.56 -7.48 10.99
CA ASN A 75 -0.67 -8.20 11.91
C ASN A 75 0.48 -8.98 11.24
N THR A 76 0.41 -9.20 9.93
CA THR A 76 1.41 -10.00 9.17
C THR A 76 1.91 -9.30 7.93
N GLY A 77 1.20 -8.28 7.46
CA GLY A 77 1.40 -7.64 6.19
C GLY A 77 1.13 -8.53 4.99
N ARG A 78 0.56 -9.74 5.13
CA ARG A 78 0.24 -10.62 4.00
C ARG A 78 -0.93 -10.07 3.20
N VAL A 79 -0.87 -10.20 1.87
CA VAL A 79 -2.00 -9.87 1.00
C VAL A 79 -3.11 -10.88 1.27
N GLN A 80 -4.34 -10.39 1.39
CA GLN A 80 -5.53 -11.21 1.56
C GLN A 80 -6.71 -10.61 0.77
N PRO A 81 -7.77 -11.40 0.51
CA PRO A 81 -8.98 -10.86 -0.07
C PRO A 81 -9.53 -9.69 0.77
N LEU A 82 -9.95 -8.61 0.10
CA LEU A 82 -10.68 -7.54 0.75
C LEU A 82 -12.00 -8.10 1.26
N VAL A 83 -12.24 -7.99 2.57
CA VAL A 83 -13.54 -8.31 3.14
C VAL A 83 -14.38 -7.05 2.97
N SER A 84 -15.42 -7.14 2.16
CA SER A 84 -16.40 -6.07 2.00
C SER A 84 -17.30 -6.09 3.24
N ASP A 85 -17.40 -4.96 3.93
CA ASP A 85 -18.50 -4.72 4.87
C ASP A 85 -19.79 -4.66 4.05
N ALA A 86 -20.40 -5.82 3.78
CA ALA A 86 -21.80 -5.88 3.42
C ALA A 86 -22.59 -5.55 4.70
N SER A 87 -22.68 -4.25 5.01
CA SER A 87 -23.78 -3.75 5.83
C SER A 87 -24.99 -3.64 4.90
N ASP A 88 -25.84 -4.67 4.91
CA ASP A 88 -27.26 -4.52 4.55
C ASP A 88 -27.96 -3.54 5.51
#